data_AF-A0A1I8CVX8-F1
#
_entry.id   AF-A0A1I8CVX8-F1
#
_cell.length_a   1.000
_cell.length_b   1.000
_cell.length_c   1.000
_cell.angle_alpha   90.00
_cell.angle_beta   90.00
_cell.angle_gamma   90.00
#
_symmetry.space_group_name_H-M   'P 1'
#
loop_
_entity.id
_entity.type
_entity.pdbx_description
1 polymer ?
#
loop_
_entity_poly.entity_id
_entity_poly.type
_entity_poly.pdbx_seq_one_letter_code
_entity_poly.pdbx_strand_id
1 'polypeptide(L)'
;MSDFMKEDQLTDEVLSCPDLNNKIIFGGCQTILDDEEEEDEEEVEDEEDEEEKRKAAERERKKEEVRKRLIETSRAKKAKKGFLTPERKKKLRKLLLEKAAEDLKKQQMVREKERQRILKERIMPMPDLDNLDEGDMKEAVSEFIKRIEELESDTYELNYSVRQKDFEINEMTIAVNDLRGKFVKPTLKKISKTDNKFDKIKKKETPKVDFRSKLKQIESNKFAMEEEKEKEKFEWTK
;
A
#
# COMPACT_ATOMS: atom_id res chain seq x y z
N MET A 1 63.00 -5.16 15.69
CA MET A 1 62.19 -3.99 16.09
C MET A 1 60.73 -4.42 15.95
N SER A 2 60.24 -5.19 16.93
CA SER A 2 59.50 -4.71 18.12
C SER A 2 58.14 -4.18 17.72
N ASP A 3 57.11 -5.03 17.77
CA ASP A 3 56.23 -5.29 18.94
C ASP A 3 55.10 -4.27 19.01
N PHE A 4 53.90 -4.66 18.55
CA PHE A 4 52.64 -4.18 19.14
C PHE A 4 51.46 -4.99 18.59
N MET A 5 51.00 -5.99 19.35
CA MET A 5 49.60 -6.13 19.79
C MET A 5 49.41 -7.51 20.39
N LYS A 6 49.20 -7.53 21.71
CA LYS A 6 48.83 -8.68 22.52
C LYS A 6 47.35 -9.01 22.31
N GLU A 7 47.07 -10.30 22.32
CA GLU A 7 45.75 -10.88 22.47
C GLU A 7 45.23 -10.61 23.89
N ASP A 8 44.11 -9.89 24.00
CA ASP A 8 43.31 -9.84 25.23
C ASP A 8 42.20 -10.88 25.14
N GLN A 9 42.34 -11.94 25.93
CA GLN A 9 41.29 -12.90 26.24
C GLN A 9 40.39 -12.28 27.31
N LEU A 10 39.16 -11.91 26.93
CA LEU A 10 38.08 -11.60 27.88
C LEU A 10 37.12 -12.80 27.92
N THR A 11 36.94 -13.32 29.12
CA THR A 11 36.16 -14.51 29.47
C THR A 11 34.67 -14.32 29.26
N ASP A 12 34.04 -15.21 28.49
CA ASP A 12 32.59 -15.38 28.41
C ASP A 12 32.08 -16.07 29.69
N GLU A 13 31.36 -15.32 30.52
CA GLU A 13 30.56 -15.87 31.62
C GLU A 13 29.28 -16.51 31.07
N VAL A 14 29.22 -17.82 31.28
CA VAL A 14 28.13 -18.71 30.92
C VAL A 14 27.03 -18.61 31.98
N LEU A 15 25.98 -17.82 31.73
CA LEU A 15 24.77 -17.84 32.55
C LEU A 15 23.89 -19.05 32.20
N SER A 16 24.27 -20.18 32.80
CA SER A 16 23.47 -21.40 32.90
C SER A 16 22.34 -21.21 33.91
N CYS A 17 21.09 -21.42 33.49
CA CYS A 17 19.96 -21.58 34.41
C CYS A 17 20.00 -22.99 35.03
N PRO A 18 19.88 -23.13 36.36
CA PRO A 18 19.44 -24.37 36.97
C PRO A 18 17.97 -24.29 37.36
N ASP A 19 17.18 -25.25 36.85
CA ASP A 19 15.94 -25.71 37.48
C ASP A 19 16.20 -26.09 38.94
N LEU A 20 15.26 -25.79 39.84
CA LEU A 20 14.87 -26.64 40.98
C LEU A 20 13.68 -26.03 41.76
N ASN A 21 12.61 -26.82 41.78
CA ASN A 21 11.68 -27.04 42.90
C ASN A 21 10.57 -26.01 43.24
N ASN A 22 9.38 -26.39 42.75
CA ASN A 22 8.09 -26.35 43.45
C ASN A 22 8.19 -26.53 44.98
N LYS A 23 7.81 -25.50 45.75
CA LYS A 23 6.95 -25.58 46.96
C LYS A 23 6.92 -24.22 47.65
N ILE A 24 5.77 -23.53 47.64
CA ILE A 24 5.39 -22.69 48.77
C ILE A 24 3.96 -23.07 49.15
N ILE A 25 3.88 -23.61 50.36
CA ILE A 25 2.72 -24.15 51.05
C ILE A 25 2.12 -23.06 51.94
N PHE A 26 0.80 -23.14 52.10
CA PHE A 26 -0.05 -22.39 53.02
C PHE A 26 0.34 -22.51 54.51
N GLY A 27 0.04 -21.45 55.27
CA GLY A 27 -0.22 -21.47 56.73
C GLY A 27 1.02 -21.38 57.62
N GLY A 28 1.04 -20.68 58.76
CA GLY A 28 0.02 -19.96 59.52
C GLY A 28 0.66 -19.43 60.83
N CYS A 29 -0.11 -18.82 61.72
CA CYS A 29 0.20 -18.80 63.15
C CYS A 29 -1.10 -18.73 63.95
N GLN A 30 -1.27 -19.71 64.84
CA GLN A 30 -2.41 -19.94 65.71
C GLN A 30 -2.02 -19.50 67.13
N THR A 31 -2.89 -18.80 67.84
CA THR A 31 -3.02 -18.94 69.30
C THR A 31 -4.48 -18.74 69.70
N ILE A 32 -4.90 -19.65 70.57
CA ILE A 32 -6.23 -19.91 71.14
C ILE A 32 -6.38 -19.10 72.44
N LEU A 33 -7.58 -18.63 72.77
CA LEU A 33 -8.25 -18.83 74.07
C LEU A 33 -9.66 -18.21 74.07
N ASP A 34 -10.58 -18.99 74.64
CA ASP A 34 -12.02 -18.80 74.79
C ASP A 34 -12.39 -17.57 75.65
N ASP A 35 -13.55 -16.96 75.36
CA ASP A 35 -14.56 -16.61 76.37
C ASP A 35 -15.90 -16.27 75.69
N GLU A 36 -16.97 -16.77 76.31
CA GLU A 36 -18.38 -16.62 75.96
C GLU A 36 -18.83 -15.14 76.04
N GLU A 37 -19.75 -14.72 75.16
CA GLU A 37 -20.98 -13.98 75.49
C GLU A 37 -21.76 -13.63 74.20
N GLU A 38 -23.02 -14.06 74.16
CA GLU A 38 -24.03 -13.60 73.20
C GLU A 38 -24.46 -12.18 73.58
N GLU A 39 -24.47 -11.23 72.63
CA GLU A 39 -25.36 -10.06 72.66
C GLU A 39 -25.75 -9.68 71.22
N ASP A 40 -27.06 -9.73 70.95
CA ASP A 40 -27.72 -9.14 69.79
C ASP A 40 -27.59 -7.60 69.83
N GLU A 41 -27.09 -6.94 68.79
CA GLU A 41 -27.37 -5.52 68.54
C GLU A 41 -27.65 -5.25 67.05
N GLU A 42 -28.67 -4.42 66.85
CA GLU A 42 -29.57 -4.31 65.70
C GLU A 42 -29.06 -3.48 64.51
N GLU A 43 -29.75 -3.67 63.38
CA GLU A 43 -29.72 -2.95 62.09
C GLU A 43 -29.44 -1.43 62.14
N VAL A 44 -28.34 -0.97 61.52
CA VAL A 44 -28.19 0.39 60.97
C VAL A 44 -27.25 0.37 59.73
N GLU A 45 -27.69 -0.18 58.59
CA GLU A 45 -26.89 -0.19 57.33
C GLU A 45 -27.61 0.40 56.09
N ASP A 46 -28.79 1.02 56.24
CA ASP A 46 -29.58 1.44 55.07
C ASP A 46 -29.46 2.93 54.68
N GLU A 47 -28.94 3.82 55.54
CA GLU A 47 -28.91 5.27 55.24
C GLU A 47 -27.61 5.78 54.58
N GLU A 48 -26.43 5.24 54.93
CA GLU A 48 -25.15 5.66 54.32
C GLU A 48 -25.03 5.20 52.84
N ASP A 49 -25.63 4.05 52.55
CA ASP A 49 -25.58 3.37 51.26
C ASP A 49 -26.44 4.09 50.19
N GLU A 50 -27.52 4.79 50.59
CA GLU A 50 -28.30 5.64 49.70
C GLU A 50 -27.62 6.98 49.36
N GLU A 51 -26.90 7.59 50.31
CA GLU A 51 -26.21 8.86 50.07
C GLU A 51 -25.01 8.69 49.13
N GLU A 52 -24.29 7.57 49.23
CA GLU A 52 -23.23 7.21 48.30
C GLU A 52 -23.76 6.92 46.89
N LYS A 53 -24.90 6.23 46.78
CA LYS A 53 -25.60 6.01 45.50
C LYS A 53 -26.04 7.33 44.85
N ARG A 54 -26.51 8.31 45.63
CA ARG A 54 -26.83 9.67 45.16
C ARG A 54 -25.59 10.43 44.67
N LYS A 55 -24.48 10.39 45.42
CA LYS A 55 -23.20 11.01 45.02
C LYS A 55 -22.58 10.32 43.80
N ALA A 56 -22.78 9.01 43.63
CA ALA A 56 -22.36 8.27 42.46
C ALA A 56 -23.20 8.63 41.23
N ALA A 57 -24.52 8.71 41.36
CA ALA A 57 -25.44 9.13 40.31
C ALA A 57 -25.18 10.59 39.86
N GLU A 58 -24.86 11.49 40.78
CA GLU A 58 -24.51 12.87 40.44
C GLU A 58 -23.16 12.95 39.68
N ARG A 59 -22.18 12.12 40.04
CA ARG A 59 -20.90 12.00 39.31
C ARG A 59 -21.09 11.39 37.93
N GLU A 60 -21.95 10.39 37.78
CA GLU A 60 -22.34 9.79 36.49
C GLU A 60 -23.01 10.81 35.57
N ARG A 61 -23.98 11.58 36.09
CA ARG A 61 -24.62 12.68 35.36
C ARG A 61 -23.61 13.77 34.96
N LYS A 62 -22.71 14.11 35.90
CA LYS A 62 -21.41 14.80 35.73
C LYS A 62 -20.70 14.40 34.43
N LYS A 63 -20.36 13.11 34.36
CA LYS A 63 -19.57 12.49 33.29
C LYS A 63 -20.33 12.41 31.98
N GLU A 64 -21.62 12.11 32.00
CA GLU A 64 -22.44 11.99 30.82
C GLU A 64 -22.63 13.34 30.13
N GLU A 65 -22.82 14.42 30.90
CA GLU A 65 -22.92 15.77 30.37
C GLU A 65 -21.61 16.22 29.71
N VAL A 66 -20.46 15.95 30.34
CA VAL A 66 -19.14 16.21 29.76
C VAL A 66 -18.93 15.39 28.49
N ARG A 67 -19.32 14.11 28.49
CA ARG A 67 -19.25 13.24 27.30
C ARG A 67 -20.14 13.75 26.17
N LYS A 68 -21.35 14.21 26.48
CA LYS A 68 -22.28 14.80 25.51
C LYS A 68 -21.72 16.10 24.90
N ARG A 69 -21.13 16.96 25.72
CA ARG A 69 -20.45 18.19 25.28
C ARG A 69 -19.22 17.90 24.42
N LEU A 70 -18.47 16.84 24.74
CA LEU A 70 -17.34 16.38 23.92
C LEU A 70 -17.81 15.85 22.55
N ILE A 71 -18.94 15.13 22.53
CA ILE A 71 -19.54 14.61 21.30
C ILE A 71 -20.08 15.76 20.43
N GLU A 72 -20.77 16.74 20.99
CA GLU A 72 -21.29 17.90 20.25
C GLU A 72 -20.19 18.79 19.68
N THR A 73 -19.14 19.08 20.46
CA THR A 73 -17.98 19.82 19.96
C THR A 73 -17.21 19.06 18.88
N SER A 74 -17.14 17.73 18.96
CA SER A 74 -16.56 16.89 17.90
C SER A 74 -17.42 16.84 16.64
N ARG A 75 -18.76 16.84 16.76
CA ARG A 75 -19.71 16.89 15.63
C ARG A 75 -19.67 18.23 14.92
N ALA A 76 -19.63 19.34 15.66
CA ALA A 76 -19.50 20.69 15.10
C ALA A 76 -18.17 20.88 14.34
N LYS A 77 -17.06 20.27 14.81
CA LYS A 77 -15.77 20.24 14.10
C LYS A 77 -15.80 19.34 12.85
N LYS A 78 -16.62 18.28 12.84
CA LYS A 78 -16.84 17.41 11.67
C LYS A 78 -17.75 18.04 10.61
N ALA A 79 -18.73 18.85 11.00
CA ALA A 79 -19.65 19.52 10.09
C ALA A 79 -18.97 20.61 9.23
N LYS A 80 -17.85 21.19 9.70
CA LYS A 80 -17.06 22.17 8.94
C LYS A 80 -16.04 21.53 7.98
N LYS A 81 -16.07 20.20 7.78
CA LYS A 81 -15.05 19.47 7.00
C LYS A 81 -15.32 19.50 5.49
N GLY A 82 -15.05 20.66 4.89
CA GLY A 82 -14.60 20.82 3.51
C GLY A 82 -15.58 20.48 2.39
N PHE A 83 -15.61 21.33 1.37
CA PHE A 83 -16.37 21.30 0.10
C PHE A 83 -16.48 19.94 -0.65
N LEU A 84 -15.74 18.89 -0.24
CA LEU A 84 -15.77 17.59 -0.88
C LEU A 84 -15.64 16.46 0.16
N THR A 85 -16.54 15.47 0.11
CA THR A 85 -16.39 14.27 0.94
C THR A 85 -15.10 13.53 0.56
N PRO A 86 -14.38 12.92 1.52
CA PRO A 86 -13.15 12.18 1.24
C PRO A 86 -13.31 11.08 0.18
N GLU A 87 -14.48 10.43 0.15
CA GLU A 87 -14.84 9.42 -0.85
C GLU A 87 -14.97 10.01 -2.25
N ARG A 88 -15.64 11.16 -2.39
CA ARG A 88 -15.75 11.85 -3.68
C ARG A 88 -14.39 12.34 -4.17
N LYS A 89 -13.50 12.79 -3.28
CA LYS A 89 -12.11 13.15 -3.61
C LYS A 89 -11.32 11.95 -4.13
N LYS A 90 -11.49 10.77 -3.51
CA LYS A 90 -10.85 9.52 -3.95
C LYS A 90 -11.37 9.09 -5.31
N LYS A 91 -12.68 9.11 -5.53
CA LYS A 91 -13.30 8.79 -6.83
C LYS A 91 -12.81 9.74 -7.93
N LEU A 92 -12.74 11.05 -7.64
CA LEU A 92 -12.27 12.04 -8.60
C LEU A 92 -10.79 11.83 -8.97
N ARG A 93 -9.91 11.56 -8.00
CA ARG A 93 -8.50 11.23 -8.26
C ARG A 93 -8.35 10.00 -9.15
N LYS A 94 -9.18 8.97 -8.93
CA LYS A 94 -9.20 7.77 -9.76
C LYS A 94 -9.58 8.12 -11.20
N LEU A 95 -10.67 8.87 -11.39
CA LEU A 95 -11.13 9.28 -12.73
C LEU A 95 -10.10 10.16 -13.45
N LEU A 96 -9.41 11.05 -12.73
CA LEU A 96 -8.35 11.87 -13.32
C LEU A 96 -7.15 11.04 -13.76
N LEU A 97 -6.75 10.05 -12.96
CA LEU A 97 -5.64 9.14 -13.31
C LEU A 97 -6.01 8.24 -14.49
N GLU A 98 -7.24 7.74 -14.52
CA GLU A 98 -7.79 6.93 -15.60
C GLU A 98 -7.82 7.72 -16.91
N LYS A 99 -8.36 8.94 -16.88
CA LYS A 99 -8.33 9.86 -18.02
C LYS A 99 -6.91 10.19 -18.46
N ALA A 100 -5.99 10.48 -17.53
CA ALA A 100 -4.60 10.77 -17.87
C ALA A 100 -3.90 9.57 -18.53
N ALA A 101 -4.22 8.34 -18.12
CA ALA A 101 -3.70 7.13 -18.73
C ALA A 101 -4.28 6.90 -20.14
N GLU A 102 -5.57 7.15 -20.33
CA GLU A 102 -6.23 7.11 -21.64
C GLU A 102 -5.64 8.15 -22.60
N ASP A 103 -5.48 9.40 -22.13
CA ASP A 103 -4.90 10.49 -22.92
C ASP A 103 -3.45 10.18 -23.30
N LEU A 104 -2.65 9.61 -22.38
CA LEU A 104 -1.29 9.16 -22.67
C LEU A 104 -1.25 8.10 -23.77
N LYS A 105 -2.14 7.09 -23.72
CA LYS A 105 -2.24 6.07 -24.76
C LYS A 105 -2.69 6.65 -26.10
N LYS A 106 -3.65 7.58 -26.09
CA LYS A 106 -4.11 8.27 -27.30
C LYS A 106 -2.99 9.08 -27.94
N GLN A 107 -2.22 9.81 -27.15
CA GLN A 107 -1.05 10.54 -27.63
C GLN A 107 0.02 9.61 -28.20
N GLN A 108 0.27 8.46 -27.58
CA GLN A 108 1.19 7.45 -28.13
C GLN A 108 0.72 6.92 -29.49
N MET A 109 -0.58 6.59 -29.63
CA MET A 109 -1.13 6.15 -30.91
C MET A 109 -1.05 7.23 -31.99
N VAL A 110 -1.32 8.49 -31.66
CA VAL A 110 -1.18 9.62 -32.60
C VAL A 110 0.28 9.81 -32.99
N ARG A 111 1.20 9.80 -32.03
CA ARG A 111 2.64 9.91 -32.28
C ARG A 111 3.17 8.79 -33.17
N GLU A 112 2.71 7.56 -32.96
CA GLU A 112 3.14 6.42 -33.78
C GLU A 112 2.55 6.50 -35.20
N LYS A 113 1.27 6.90 -35.35
CA LYS A 113 0.67 7.14 -36.67
C LYS A 113 1.40 8.24 -37.43
N GLU A 114 1.72 9.34 -36.75
CA GLU A 114 2.46 10.45 -37.32
C GLU A 114 3.89 10.04 -37.68
N ARG A 115 4.55 9.27 -36.82
CA ARG A 115 5.84 8.65 -37.12
C ARG A 115 5.76 7.81 -38.39
N GLN A 116 4.76 6.95 -38.53
CA GLN A 116 4.59 6.14 -39.74
C GLN A 116 4.31 6.99 -40.99
N ARG A 117 3.54 8.09 -40.86
CA ARG A 117 3.31 9.04 -41.94
C ARG A 117 4.62 9.68 -42.40
N ILE A 118 5.39 10.22 -41.46
CA ILE A 118 6.69 10.86 -41.72
C ILE A 118 7.70 9.86 -42.32
N LEU A 119 7.73 8.61 -41.83
CA LEU A 119 8.62 7.59 -42.39
C LEU A 119 8.26 7.29 -43.85
N LYS A 120 6.97 7.18 -44.18
CA LYS A 120 6.53 6.97 -45.56
C LYS A 120 6.85 8.15 -46.48
N GLU A 121 6.79 9.38 -45.96
CA GLU A 121 7.13 10.60 -46.71
C GLU A 121 8.66 10.75 -46.90
N ARG A 122 9.48 10.37 -45.91
CA ARG A 122 10.94 10.55 -45.93
C ARG A 122 11.71 9.41 -46.60
N ILE A 123 11.19 8.19 -46.54
CA ILE A 123 11.83 7.02 -47.16
C ILE A 123 11.54 7.09 -48.66
N MET A 124 12.59 7.18 -49.46
CA MET A 124 12.49 7.05 -50.91
C MET A 124 11.85 5.70 -51.26
N PRO A 125 10.82 5.67 -52.13
CA PRO A 125 10.24 4.41 -52.57
C PRO A 125 11.30 3.59 -53.28
N MET A 126 11.30 2.28 -53.04
CA MET A 126 12.22 1.38 -53.76
C MET A 126 11.89 1.40 -55.26
N PRO A 127 12.89 1.57 -56.14
CA PRO A 127 12.69 1.44 -57.58
C PRO A 127 12.30 0.00 -57.93
N ASP A 128 11.53 -0.17 -59.01
CA ASP A 128 11.16 -1.48 -59.53
C ASP A 128 12.36 -2.13 -60.20
N LEU A 129 12.99 -3.08 -59.51
CA LEU A 129 14.28 -3.65 -59.90
C LEU A 129 14.19 -4.55 -61.14
N ASP A 130 13.01 -5.11 -61.43
CA ASP A 130 12.84 -6.10 -62.50
C ASP A 130 12.69 -5.47 -63.90
N ASN A 131 12.32 -4.19 -63.96
CA ASN A 131 12.04 -3.46 -65.21
C ASN A 131 13.03 -2.34 -65.51
N LEU A 132 14.11 -2.21 -64.73
CA LEU A 132 15.05 -1.10 -64.80
C LEU A 132 16.30 -1.43 -65.63
N ASP A 133 16.78 -0.48 -66.43
CA ASP A 133 18.04 -0.63 -67.18
C ASP A 133 19.27 -0.57 -66.25
N GLU A 134 20.40 -1.14 -66.68
CA GLU A 134 21.62 -1.19 -65.86
C GLU A 134 22.19 0.22 -65.58
N GLY A 135 21.99 1.17 -66.50
CA GLY A 135 22.36 2.58 -66.31
C GLY A 135 21.54 3.25 -65.20
N ASP A 136 20.21 3.16 -65.31
CA ASP A 136 19.26 3.72 -64.34
C ASP A 136 19.44 3.09 -62.94
N MET A 137 19.79 1.80 -62.89
CA MET A 137 20.09 1.11 -61.63
C MET A 137 21.31 1.71 -60.91
N LYS A 138 22.38 2.04 -61.65
CA LYS A 138 23.59 2.66 -61.07
C LYS A 138 23.31 4.08 -60.57
N GLU A 139 22.48 4.84 -61.29
CA GLU A 139 22.07 6.18 -60.88
C GLU A 139 21.24 6.13 -59.58
N ALA A 140 20.23 5.26 -59.50
CA ALA A 140 19.41 5.09 -58.31
C ALA A 140 20.27 4.70 -57.09
N VAL A 141 21.23 3.78 -57.25
CA VAL A 141 22.16 3.40 -56.17
C VAL A 141 23.01 4.59 -55.72
N SER A 142 23.50 5.41 -56.66
CA SER A 142 24.26 6.61 -56.31
C SER A 142 23.43 7.63 -55.52
N GLU A 143 22.15 7.80 -55.88
CA GLU A 143 21.22 8.67 -55.17
C GLU A 143 20.95 8.17 -53.74
N PHE A 144 20.72 6.86 -53.56
CA PHE A 144 20.57 6.25 -52.24
C PHE A 144 21.81 6.45 -51.35
N ILE A 145 23.01 6.27 -51.90
CA ILE A 145 24.26 6.46 -51.15
C ILE A 145 24.38 7.91 -50.66
N LYS A 146 24.18 8.90 -51.54
CA LYS A 146 24.20 10.32 -51.15
C LYS A 146 23.17 10.63 -50.08
N ARG A 147 21.96 10.07 -50.21
CA ARG A 147 20.89 10.28 -49.24
C ARG A 147 21.23 9.68 -47.87
N ILE A 148 21.90 8.52 -47.85
CA ILE A 148 22.37 7.89 -46.61
C ILE A 148 23.44 8.77 -45.94
N GLU A 149 24.41 9.27 -46.70
CA GLU A 149 25.46 10.17 -46.17
C GLU A 149 24.86 11.42 -45.49
N GLU A 150 23.87 12.06 -46.13
CA GLU A 150 23.14 13.18 -45.52
C GLU A 150 22.41 12.78 -44.23
N LEU A 151 21.69 11.65 -44.25
CA LEU A 151 20.94 11.16 -43.10
C LEU A 151 21.83 10.78 -41.92
N GLU A 152 23.03 10.24 -42.19
CA GLU A 152 24.03 9.95 -41.17
C GLU A 152 24.53 11.24 -40.49
N SER A 153 24.81 12.28 -41.28
CA SER A 153 25.17 13.61 -40.76
C SER A 153 24.05 14.18 -39.87
N ASP A 154 22.80 14.21 -40.36
CA ASP A 154 21.65 14.69 -39.60
C ASP A 154 21.45 13.90 -38.29
N THR A 155 21.63 12.58 -38.36
CA THR A 155 21.50 11.69 -37.20
C THR A 155 22.57 11.97 -36.17
N TYR A 156 23.80 12.26 -36.59
CA TYR A 156 24.88 12.64 -35.69
C TYR A 156 24.57 13.96 -34.98
N GLU A 157 24.16 14.99 -35.71
CA GLU A 157 23.82 16.30 -35.14
C GLU A 157 22.67 16.20 -34.14
N LEU A 158 21.59 15.48 -34.49
CA LEU A 158 20.46 15.24 -33.60
C LEU A 158 20.88 14.51 -32.33
N ASN A 159 21.67 13.45 -32.45
CA ASN A 159 22.15 12.70 -31.29
C ASN A 159 23.05 13.55 -30.38
N TYR A 160 23.90 14.39 -30.97
CA TYR A 160 24.74 15.31 -30.21
C TYR A 160 23.89 16.32 -29.42
N SER A 161 22.89 16.92 -30.06
CA SER A 161 21.95 17.85 -29.42
C SER A 161 21.16 17.18 -28.28
N VAL A 162 20.65 15.97 -28.51
CA VAL A 162 19.94 15.18 -27.46
C VAL A 162 20.86 14.93 -26.27
N ARG A 163 22.11 14.50 -26.50
CA ARG A 163 23.07 14.28 -25.41
C ARG A 163 23.33 15.55 -24.61
N GLN A 164 23.51 16.69 -25.28
CA GLN A 164 23.70 17.97 -24.61
C GLN A 164 22.49 18.33 -23.72
N LYS A 165 21.28 18.10 -24.23
CA LYS A 165 20.04 18.29 -23.47
C LYS A 165 19.91 17.33 -22.29
N ASP A 166 20.32 16.07 -22.45
CA ASP A 166 20.34 15.11 -21.35
C ASP A 166 21.30 15.53 -20.23
N PHE A 167 22.47 16.06 -20.58
CA PHE A 167 23.41 16.64 -19.61
C PHE A 167 22.79 17.84 -18.88
N GLU A 168 22.15 18.76 -19.61
CA GLU A 168 21.46 19.92 -19.04
C GLU A 168 20.33 19.49 -18.09
N ILE A 169 19.51 18.51 -18.48
CA ILE A 169 18.45 17.95 -17.62
C ILE A 169 19.05 17.32 -16.36
N ASN A 170 20.14 16.58 -16.48
CA ASN A 170 20.80 15.95 -15.35
C ASN A 170 21.37 16.99 -14.38
N GLU A 171 22.05 18.02 -14.88
CA GLU A 171 22.55 19.13 -14.08
C GLU A 171 21.41 19.84 -13.34
N MET A 172 20.34 20.18 -14.05
CA MET A 172 19.15 20.80 -13.45
C MET A 172 18.48 19.88 -12.42
N THR A 173 18.46 18.56 -12.66
CA THR A 173 17.93 17.58 -11.71
C THR A 173 18.76 17.52 -10.44
N ILE A 174 20.09 17.58 -10.54
CA ILE A 174 21.00 17.66 -9.40
C ILE A 174 20.74 18.95 -8.62
N ALA A 175 20.70 20.11 -9.30
CA ALA A 175 20.45 21.40 -8.67
C ALA A 175 19.10 21.42 -7.91
N VAL A 176 18.03 20.90 -8.52
CA VAL A 176 16.72 20.79 -7.87
C VAL A 176 16.77 19.87 -6.64
N ASN A 177 17.53 18.78 -6.69
CA ASN A 177 17.68 17.85 -5.56
C ASN A 177 18.49 18.46 -4.41
N ASP A 178 19.56 19.18 -4.71
CA ASP A 178 20.37 19.89 -3.71
C ASP A 178 19.55 21.00 -3.02
N LEU A 179 18.75 21.75 -3.79
CA LEU A 179 17.81 22.76 -3.27
C LEU A 179 16.70 22.15 -2.41
N ARG A 180 16.18 20.97 -2.77
CA ARG A 180 15.21 20.22 -1.94
C ARG A 180 15.83 19.66 -0.65
N GLY A 181 17.16 19.71 -0.54
CA GLY A 181 17.92 19.25 0.60
C GLY A 181 18.28 17.77 0.49
N LYS A 182 19.58 17.49 0.36
CA LYS A 182 20.20 16.15 0.41
C LYS A 182 19.86 15.33 1.68
N PHE A 183 19.30 16.00 2.70
CA PHE A 183 18.96 15.47 4.03
C PHE A 183 17.46 15.27 4.29
N VAL A 184 16.60 15.24 3.27
CA VAL A 184 15.27 14.62 3.46
C VAL A 184 15.49 13.12 3.61
N LYS A 185 15.78 12.67 4.84
CA LYS A 185 16.02 11.26 5.18
C LYS A 185 14.84 10.46 4.61
N PRO A 186 15.06 9.66 3.55
CA PRO A 186 13.98 8.84 3.03
C PRO A 186 13.54 7.96 4.19
N THR A 187 12.26 8.01 4.54
CA THR A 187 11.75 7.20 5.64
C THR A 187 11.95 5.73 5.24
N LEU A 188 12.94 5.09 5.84
CA LEU A 188 13.28 3.69 5.56
C LEU A 188 12.08 2.84 5.95
N LYS A 189 11.32 2.38 4.95
CA LYS A 189 10.24 1.41 5.18
C LYS A 189 10.90 0.06 5.42
N LYS A 190 10.49 -0.65 6.48
CA LYS A 190 10.88 -2.03 6.72
C LYS A 190 10.30 -2.89 5.60
N ILE A 191 11.10 -3.14 4.57
CA ILE A 191 10.74 -4.00 3.46
C ILE A 191 11.35 -5.37 3.78
N SER A 192 10.53 -6.41 3.92
CA SER A 192 11.06 -7.76 4.08
C SER A 192 11.70 -8.19 2.74
N LYS A 193 12.91 -8.78 2.80
CA LYS A 193 13.67 -9.18 1.59
C LYS A 193 12.94 -10.25 0.76
N THR A 194 11.96 -10.92 1.36
CA THR A 194 11.20 -12.05 0.82
C THR A 194 9.76 -11.72 0.42
N ASP A 195 9.07 -10.74 1.01
CA ASP A 195 7.66 -10.43 0.64
C ASP A 195 7.51 -10.16 -0.85
N ASN A 196 8.38 -9.33 -1.42
CA ASN A 196 8.26 -8.94 -2.81
C ASN A 196 8.54 -10.09 -3.79
N LYS A 197 9.25 -11.14 -3.35
CA LYS A 197 9.52 -12.35 -4.13
C LYS A 197 8.35 -13.33 -4.02
N PHE A 198 7.79 -13.49 -2.82
CA PHE A 198 6.57 -14.26 -2.61
C PHE A 198 5.34 -13.61 -3.23
N ASP A 199 5.26 -12.28 -3.32
CA ASP A 199 4.19 -11.56 -4.01
C ASP A 199 4.17 -11.86 -5.50
N LYS A 200 5.33 -12.07 -6.14
CA LYS A 200 5.40 -12.43 -7.56
C LYS A 200 4.96 -13.87 -7.82
N ILE A 201 5.24 -14.79 -6.90
CA ILE A 201 4.78 -16.18 -6.97
C ILE A 201 3.28 -16.25 -6.66
N LYS A 202 2.83 -15.59 -5.58
CA LYS A 202 1.41 -15.45 -5.23
C LYS A 202 0.60 -14.77 -6.34
N LYS A 203 1.07 -13.70 -6.98
CA LYS A 203 0.35 -13.01 -8.07
C LYS A 203 0.31 -13.78 -9.40
N LYS A 204 1.23 -14.73 -9.62
CA LYS A 204 1.24 -15.59 -10.82
C LYS A 204 0.38 -16.84 -10.62
N GLU A 205 0.36 -17.40 -9.41
CA GLU A 205 -0.35 -18.65 -9.11
C GLU A 205 -1.75 -18.43 -8.51
N THR A 206 -2.08 -17.22 -8.06
CA THR A 206 -3.45 -16.86 -7.68
C THR A 206 -4.08 -16.02 -8.78
N PRO A 207 -5.25 -16.39 -9.35
CA PRO A 207 -6.07 -15.40 -10.02
C PRO A 207 -6.28 -14.30 -8.98
N LYS A 208 -5.92 -13.04 -9.33
CA LYS A 208 -5.93 -11.82 -8.48
C LYS A 208 -6.55 -12.12 -7.13
N VAL A 209 -5.77 -12.09 -6.04
CA VAL A 209 -6.28 -12.22 -4.65
C VAL A 209 -7.46 -11.28 -4.46
N ASP A 210 -8.63 -11.74 -4.85
CA ASP A 210 -9.86 -11.00 -4.90
C ASP A 210 -10.47 -11.33 -3.55
N PHE A 211 -10.54 -10.34 -2.68
CA PHE A 211 -11.13 -10.53 -1.36
C PHE A 211 -12.55 -11.13 -1.46
N ARG A 212 -13.19 -10.97 -2.62
CA ARG A 212 -14.48 -11.53 -2.97
C ARG A 212 -14.49 -13.05 -3.17
N SER A 213 -13.40 -13.66 -3.64
CA SER A 213 -13.33 -15.12 -3.84
C SER A 213 -13.19 -15.91 -2.55
N LYS A 214 -12.70 -15.27 -1.48
CA LYS A 214 -12.63 -15.83 -0.13
C LYS A 214 -13.93 -15.68 0.67
N LEU A 215 -14.92 -14.98 0.13
CA LEU A 215 -16.24 -14.82 0.74
C LEU A 215 -17.21 -15.83 0.12
N LYS A 216 -17.98 -16.54 0.95
CA LYS A 216 -19.09 -17.38 0.46
C LYS A 216 -20.13 -16.45 -0.16
N GLN A 217 -20.38 -16.58 -1.46
CA GLN A 217 -21.52 -15.94 -2.11
C GLN A 217 -22.79 -16.64 -1.61
N ILE A 218 -23.57 -15.97 -0.76
CA ILE A 218 -24.85 -16.48 -0.30
C ILE A 218 -25.87 -16.13 -1.39
N GLU A 219 -26.33 -17.13 -2.13
CA GLU A 219 -27.52 -17.02 -2.98
C GLU A 219 -28.75 -16.95 -2.08
N SER A 220 -28.97 -15.78 -1.47
CA SER A 220 -30.22 -15.53 -0.77
C SER A 220 -31.32 -15.36 -1.81
N ASN A 221 -32.02 -16.45 -2.09
CA ASN A 221 -33.23 -16.52 -2.92
C ASN A 221 -34.44 -15.85 -2.22
N LYS A 222 -34.24 -14.70 -1.58
CA LYS A 222 -35.29 -13.96 -0.85
C LYS A 222 -36.05 -12.97 -1.73
N PHE A 223 -35.63 -12.80 -3.00
CA PHE A 223 -36.28 -11.90 -3.95
C PHE A 223 -36.51 -12.52 -5.34
N ALA A 224 -36.21 -13.82 -5.54
CA ALA A 224 -36.65 -14.52 -6.74
C ALA A 224 -38.09 -14.97 -6.51
N MET A 225 -38.99 -14.37 -7.29
CA MET A 225 -40.39 -14.75 -7.41
C MET A 225 -40.49 -16.28 -7.60
N GLU A 226 -41.37 -16.89 -6.83
CA GLU A 226 -41.65 -18.31 -6.74
C GLU A 226 -41.95 -18.89 -8.14
N GLU A 227 -40.93 -19.43 -8.80
CA GLU A 227 -41.07 -20.22 -10.01
C GLU A 227 -40.90 -21.70 -9.61
N GLU A 228 -41.93 -22.49 -9.91
CA GLU A 228 -42.11 -23.88 -9.50
C GLU A 228 -40.84 -24.71 -9.64
N LYS A 229 -40.26 -25.12 -8.51
CA LYS A 229 -39.32 -26.24 -8.49
C LYS A 229 -40.10 -27.55 -8.57
N GLU A 230 -40.01 -28.20 -9.73
CA GLU A 230 -40.33 -29.61 -9.90
C GLU A 230 -39.72 -30.43 -8.74
N LYS A 231 -40.56 -31.25 -8.11
CA LYS A 231 -40.18 -32.16 -7.03
C LYS A 231 -39.34 -33.29 -7.62
N GLU A 232 -38.02 -33.15 -7.60
CA GLU A 232 -37.11 -34.30 -7.74
C GLU A 232 -37.36 -35.29 -6.60
N LYS A 233 -37.81 -36.50 -6.97
CA LYS A 233 -37.96 -37.62 -6.04
C LYS A 233 -36.58 -38.01 -5.52
N PHE A 234 -36.40 -37.86 -4.21
CA PHE A 234 -35.17 -38.24 -3.51
C PHE A 234 -34.98 -39.77 -3.48
N GLU A 235 -33.74 -40.21 -3.71
CA GLU A 235 -33.35 -41.56 -4.14
C GLU A 235 -33.28 -42.61 -3.01
N TRP A 236 -33.99 -42.44 -1.90
CA TRP A 236 -33.91 -43.37 -0.74
C TRP A 236 -35.22 -44.04 -0.35
N THR A 237 -36.31 -43.83 -1.09
CA THR A 237 -37.49 -44.69 -1.02
C THR A 237 -37.37 -45.81 -2.04
N LYS A 238 -36.88 -46.96 -1.58
CA LYS A 238 -37.14 -48.27 -2.18
C LYS A 238 -38.39 -48.86 -1.53
#